data_AF-A0A3R7AC63-F1
#
_entry.id   AF-A0A3R7AC63-F1
#
_cell.length_a   1.000
_cell.length_b   1.000
_cell.length_c   1.000
_cell.angle_alpha   90.00
_cell.angle_beta   90.00
_cell.angle_gamma   90.00
#
_symmetry.space_group_name_H-M   'P 1'
#
loop_
_entity.id
_entity.type
_entity.pdbx_description
1 polymer ?
#
loop_
_entity_poly.entity_id
_entity_poly.type
_entity_poly.pdbx_seq_one_letter_code
_entity_poly.pdbx_strand_id
1 'polypeptide(L)'
;MDHLNVYMNKEKVPRDMKVKLREYFLHSRDLLQHKYFSHVIATLSPGLRGLISVYTNGEWANNIYFFNGGPYDEHVRFVTAITQQLKAELYPPNENIVDLGDPTDKMYIISKGIVARMGRVMGKGRFFGEDVILSHGIRKYTVRTLTYVDAYSLSRTDLESVLSHGMFPFKTKQIRVAASFLALKRLLQSLMLELRLLRRDTASKGFTSVHETTWMRRKLLGDPLATHNQVQFQLHLAMERLTTAVKHCDDSMEDAAQARLAASTDGSILLSAAHKRTDSIATSKQLLLQAIAMLQKLSDTRAPPLTA
;
A
#
# COMPACT_ATOMS: atom_id res chain seq x y z
N MET A 1 -21.80 33.44 16.98
CA MET A 1 -21.87 33.28 18.45
C MET A 1 -23.30 33.16 18.95
N ASP A 2 -24.25 33.91 18.39
CA ASP A 2 -25.65 33.92 18.87
C ASP A 2 -26.36 32.57 18.72
N HIS A 3 -26.20 31.89 17.58
CA HIS A 3 -26.75 30.55 17.39
C HIS A 3 -26.24 29.51 18.40
N LEU A 4 -24.96 29.59 18.80
CA LEU A 4 -24.39 28.71 19.82
C LEU A 4 -25.00 28.99 21.19
N ASN A 5 -25.18 30.27 21.56
CA ASN A 5 -25.81 30.66 22.82
C ASN A 5 -27.26 30.17 22.90
N VAL A 6 -28.02 30.29 21.81
CA VAL A 6 -29.39 29.76 21.72
C VAL A 6 -29.41 28.24 21.91
N TYR A 7 -28.53 27.51 21.23
CA TYR A 7 -28.40 26.06 21.37
C TYR A 7 -28.03 25.61 22.79
N MET A 8 -27.02 26.23 23.39
CA MET A 8 -26.58 25.92 24.76
C MET A 8 -27.65 26.20 25.82
N ASN A 9 -28.52 27.17 25.57
CA ASN A 9 -29.64 27.49 26.46
C ASN A 9 -30.79 26.49 26.29
N LYS A 10 -31.08 26.06 25.06
CA LYS A 10 -32.08 25.04 24.76
C LYS A 10 -31.74 23.69 25.41
N GLU A 11 -30.51 23.23 25.25
CA GLU A 11 -30.03 21.93 25.76
C GLU A 11 -29.61 21.98 27.25
N LYS A 12 -29.79 23.12 27.93
CA LYS A 12 -29.44 23.32 29.35
C LYS A 12 -28.02 22.88 29.71
N VAL A 13 -27.05 23.20 28.85
CA VAL A 13 -25.65 22.79 29.01
C VAL A 13 -25.06 23.37 30.32
N PRO A 14 -24.27 22.60 31.10
CA PRO A 14 -23.60 23.07 32.32
C PRO A 14 -22.69 24.29 32.07
N ARG A 15 -22.50 25.12 33.10
CA ARG A 15 -21.75 26.39 32.99
C ARG A 15 -20.30 26.16 32.51
N ASP A 16 -19.63 25.12 33.00
CA ASP A 16 -18.24 24.82 32.65
C ASP A 16 -18.08 24.46 31.16
N MET A 17 -19.01 23.67 30.63
CA MET A 17 -19.04 23.34 29.20
C MET A 17 -19.35 24.58 28.35
N LYS A 18 -20.25 25.47 28.80
CA LYS A 18 -20.55 26.73 28.10
C LYS A 18 -19.31 27.62 27.97
N VAL A 19 -18.47 27.69 29.01
CA VAL A 19 -17.20 28.44 28.96
C VAL A 19 -16.27 27.84 27.91
N LYS A 20 -16.02 26.52 27.97
CA LYS A 20 -15.16 25.81 27.00
C LYS A 20 -15.63 25.98 25.55
N LEU A 21 -16.94 25.85 25.31
CA LEU A 21 -17.51 26.02 23.97
C LEU A 21 -17.33 27.46 23.48
N ARG A 22 -17.57 28.48 24.31
CA ARG A 22 -17.34 29.87 23.91
C ARG A 22 -15.87 30.14 23.62
N GLU A 23 -14.98 29.61 24.46
CA GLU A 23 -13.53 29.73 24.28
C GLU A 23 -13.07 29.13 22.96
N TYR A 24 -13.56 27.92 22.63
CA TYR A 24 -13.32 27.29 21.33
C TYR A 24 -13.75 28.18 20.16
N PHE A 25 -14.93 28.80 20.23
CA PHE A 25 -15.40 29.67 19.16
C PHE A 25 -14.69 31.04 19.09
N LEU A 26 -14.08 31.51 20.17
CA LEU A 26 -13.19 32.68 20.12
C LEU A 26 -11.92 32.34 19.33
N HIS A 27 -11.36 31.15 19.54
CA HIS A 27 -10.21 30.65 18.80
C HIS A 27 -10.54 30.20 17.37
N SER A 28 -11.79 29.85 17.07
CA SER A 28 -12.22 29.47 15.72
C SER A 28 -12.31 30.63 14.73
N ARG A 29 -12.06 31.88 15.15
CA ARG A 29 -11.97 33.01 14.22
C ARG A 29 -10.88 32.81 13.17
N ASP A 30 -9.72 32.31 13.59
CA ASP A 30 -8.59 32.03 12.69
C ASP A 30 -8.98 30.89 11.72
N LEU A 31 -9.66 29.85 12.22
CA LEU A 31 -10.21 28.76 11.42
C LEU A 31 -11.22 29.24 10.36
N LEU A 32 -12.13 30.15 10.75
CA LEU A 32 -13.11 30.73 9.84
C LEU A 32 -12.41 31.53 8.74
N GLN A 33 -11.39 32.32 9.08
CA GLN A 33 -10.57 33.03 8.09
C GLN A 33 -9.95 32.04 7.08
N HIS A 34 -9.42 30.90 7.52
CA HIS A 34 -8.90 29.88 6.60
C HIS A 34 -9.96 29.33 5.65
N LYS A 35 -11.20 29.13 6.10
CA LYS A 35 -12.31 28.73 5.21
C LYS A 35 -12.63 29.81 4.18
N TYR A 36 -12.67 31.08 4.58
CA TYR A 36 -12.84 32.20 3.65
C TYR A 36 -11.70 32.28 2.64
N PHE A 37 -10.44 32.16 3.08
CA PHE A 37 -9.29 32.19 2.19
C PHE A 37 -9.28 31.03 1.20
N SER A 38 -9.70 29.83 1.60
CA SER A 38 -9.85 28.70 0.67
C SER A 38 -10.83 29.04 -0.46
N HIS A 39 -11.96 29.68 -0.14
CA HIS A 39 -12.92 30.12 -1.16
C HIS A 39 -12.34 31.21 -2.07
N VAL A 40 -11.62 32.20 -1.52
CA VAL A 40 -10.94 33.24 -2.32
C VAL A 40 -9.86 32.63 -3.22
N ILE A 41 -9.07 31.68 -2.72
CA ILE A 41 -8.08 30.99 -3.55
C ILE A 41 -8.79 30.24 -4.68
N ALA A 42 -9.93 29.62 -4.43
CA ALA A 42 -10.68 28.91 -5.46
C ALA A 42 -11.14 29.80 -6.63
N THR A 43 -11.39 31.10 -6.42
CA THR A 43 -11.80 32.04 -7.49
C THR A 43 -10.64 32.51 -8.38
N LEU A 44 -9.39 32.34 -7.93
CA LEU A 44 -8.22 32.74 -8.70
C LEU A 44 -7.98 31.82 -9.92
N SER A 45 -7.24 32.33 -10.91
CA SER A 45 -6.83 31.54 -12.07
C SER A 45 -5.90 30.38 -11.68
N PRO A 46 -5.86 29.25 -12.42
CA PRO A 46 -5.06 28.08 -12.07
C PRO A 46 -3.57 28.38 -11.81
N GLY A 47 -2.97 29.29 -12.59
CA GLY A 47 -1.58 29.70 -12.40
C GLY A 47 -1.35 30.48 -11.11
N LEU A 48 -2.18 31.48 -10.82
CA LEU A 48 -2.09 32.28 -9.59
C LEU A 48 -2.37 31.44 -8.34
N ARG A 49 -3.34 30.51 -8.43
CA ARG A 49 -3.61 29.52 -7.39
C ARG A 49 -2.37 28.70 -7.07
N GLY A 50 -1.66 28.25 -8.09
CA GLY A 50 -0.44 27.48 -7.91
C GLY A 50 0.66 28.27 -7.20
N LEU A 51 0.89 29.51 -7.64
CA LEU A 51 1.89 30.39 -7.02
C LEU A 51 1.61 30.65 -5.54
N ILE A 52 0.37 31.01 -5.18
CA ILE A 52 -0.01 31.24 -3.79
C ILE A 52 0.06 29.95 -2.97
N SER A 53 -0.36 28.82 -3.53
CA SER A 53 -0.30 27.53 -2.84
C SER A 53 1.14 27.16 -2.51
N VAL A 54 2.07 27.31 -3.45
CA VAL A 54 3.49 27.01 -3.20
C VAL A 54 4.10 28.00 -2.22
N TYR A 55 3.77 29.29 -2.30
CA TYR A 55 4.28 30.30 -1.38
C TYR A 55 3.82 30.06 0.07
N THR A 56 2.54 29.72 0.26
CA THR A 56 1.96 29.53 1.59
C THR A 56 2.24 28.15 2.19
N ASN A 57 2.23 27.10 1.36
CA ASN A 57 2.28 25.71 1.81
C ASN A 57 3.60 24.99 1.48
N GLY A 58 4.51 25.63 0.74
CA GLY A 58 5.77 25.01 0.31
C GLY A 58 6.65 24.56 1.49
N GLU A 59 6.66 25.30 2.60
CA GLU A 59 7.50 24.97 3.77
C GLU A 59 7.13 23.60 4.36
N TRP A 60 5.85 23.37 4.68
CA TRP A 60 5.44 22.09 5.25
C TRP A 60 5.39 20.97 4.20
N ALA A 61 5.11 21.29 2.93
CA ALA A 61 5.12 20.30 1.85
C ALA A 61 6.52 19.70 1.66
N ASN A 62 7.57 20.52 1.78
CA ASN A 62 8.96 20.08 1.72
C ASN A 62 9.38 19.27 2.96
N ASN A 63 8.77 19.52 4.11
CA ASN A 63 9.03 18.74 5.33
C ASN A 63 8.48 17.29 5.24
N ILE A 64 7.51 17.04 4.37
CA ILE A 64 6.95 15.70 4.16
C ILE A 64 7.84 14.93 3.18
N TYR A 65 8.60 13.96 3.70
CA TYR A 65 9.62 13.24 2.94
C TYR A 65 9.10 12.54 1.68
N PHE A 66 7.86 12.04 1.69
CA PHE A 66 7.25 11.37 0.55
C PHE A 66 6.59 12.34 -0.46
N PHE A 67 6.58 13.64 -0.17
CA PHE A 67 6.15 14.70 -1.10
C PHE A 67 7.31 15.45 -1.74
N ASN A 68 8.56 15.25 -1.29
CA ASN A 68 9.72 15.98 -1.78
C ASN A 68 10.31 15.36 -3.07
N GLY A 69 10.86 16.15 -4.00
CA GLY A 69 11.59 15.68 -5.19
C GLY A 69 10.78 15.74 -6.50
N GLY A 70 11.36 15.24 -7.59
CA GLY A 70 10.72 15.23 -8.92
C GLY A 70 10.84 16.56 -9.68
N PRO A 71 10.26 16.64 -10.89
CA PRO A 71 10.27 17.85 -11.71
C PRO A 71 9.56 19.02 -11.00
N TYR A 72 10.12 20.22 -11.12
CA TYR A 72 9.57 21.41 -10.45
C TYR A 72 8.11 21.70 -10.85
N ASP A 73 7.78 21.62 -12.14
CA ASP A 73 6.41 21.86 -12.63
C ASP A 73 5.40 20.85 -12.06
N GLU A 74 5.78 19.57 -12.01
CA GLU A 74 4.95 18.52 -11.40
C GLU A 74 4.75 18.77 -9.90
N HIS A 75 5.81 19.19 -9.20
CA HIS A 75 5.76 19.50 -7.77
C HIS A 75 4.81 20.67 -7.47
N VAL A 76 4.90 21.78 -8.22
CA VAL A 76 4.01 22.94 -8.06
C VAL A 76 2.55 22.52 -8.24
N ARG A 77 2.23 21.80 -9.31
CA ARG A 77 0.87 21.32 -9.60
C ARG A 77 0.37 20.35 -8.53
N PHE A 78 1.23 19.45 -8.06
CA PHE A 78 0.91 18.49 -7.00
C PHE A 78 0.60 19.20 -5.68
N VAL A 79 1.47 20.10 -5.22
CA VAL A 79 1.26 20.87 -3.98
C VAL A 79 -0.03 21.70 -4.07
N THR A 80 -0.32 22.26 -5.24
CA THR A 80 -1.57 22.99 -5.51
C THR A 80 -2.79 22.09 -5.39
N ALA A 81 -2.76 20.90 -6.01
CA ALA A 81 -3.86 19.95 -5.94
C ALA A 81 -4.10 19.43 -4.51
N ILE A 82 -3.04 19.13 -3.77
CA ILE A 82 -3.13 18.73 -2.36
C ILE A 82 -3.70 19.86 -1.51
N THR A 83 -3.21 21.09 -1.69
CA THR A 83 -3.68 22.27 -0.95
C THR A 83 -5.19 22.46 -1.06
N GLN A 84 -5.77 22.20 -2.23
CA GLN A 84 -7.21 22.32 -2.47
C GLN A 84 -8.04 21.27 -1.70
N GLN A 85 -7.44 20.13 -1.36
CA GLN A 85 -8.09 19.06 -0.62
C GLN A 85 -7.90 19.17 0.90
N LEU A 86 -7.05 20.09 1.36
CA LEU A 86 -6.81 20.29 2.80
C LEU A 86 -8.03 20.88 3.49
N LYS A 87 -8.36 20.30 4.64
CA LYS A 87 -9.43 20.80 5.52
C LYS A 87 -8.80 21.39 6.77
N ALA A 88 -9.12 22.65 7.06
CA ALA A 88 -8.69 23.28 8.29
C ALA A 88 -9.53 22.73 9.47
N GLU A 89 -8.84 22.31 10.53
CA GLU A 89 -9.42 21.79 11.77
C GLU A 89 -8.77 22.49 12.97
N LEU A 90 -9.57 22.77 14.01
CA LEU A 90 -9.12 23.40 15.26
C LEU A 90 -9.36 22.43 16.40
N TYR A 91 -8.34 22.24 17.23
CA TYR A 91 -8.38 21.40 18.43
C TYR A 91 -8.07 22.23 19.69
N PRO A 92 -8.89 22.13 20.75
CA PRO A 92 -8.62 22.76 22.04
C PRO A 92 -7.49 22.02 22.79
N PRO A 93 -6.88 22.63 23.81
CA PRO A 93 -5.84 21.99 24.62
C PRO A 93 -6.36 20.75 25.36
N ASN A 94 -5.44 19.81 25.64
CA ASN A 94 -5.66 18.54 26.33
C ASN A 94 -6.59 17.52 25.62
N GLU A 95 -6.92 17.73 24.35
CA GLU A 95 -7.66 16.79 23.50
C GLU A 95 -6.72 15.83 22.76
N ASN A 96 -7.18 14.60 22.50
CA ASN A 96 -6.47 13.65 21.66
C ASN A 96 -6.95 13.81 20.21
N ILE A 97 -6.06 14.19 19.29
CA ILE A 97 -6.37 14.24 17.84
C ILE A 97 -6.37 12.83 17.25
N VAL A 98 -5.57 11.96 17.85
CA VAL A 98 -5.33 10.59 17.42
C VAL A 98 -5.23 9.72 18.65
N ASP A 99 -6.00 8.63 18.67
CA ASP A 99 -5.93 7.59 19.68
C ASP A 99 -5.25 6.32 19.17
N LEU A 100 -4.77 5.52 20.12
CA LEU A 100 -4.15 4.23 19.84
C LEU A 100 -5.25 3.26 19.38
N GLY A 101 -5.05 2.65 18.22
CA GLY A 101 -6.04 1.77 17.59
C GLY A 101 -6.87 2.43 16.50
N ASP A 102 -6.80 3.76 16.36
CA ASP A 102 -7.51 4.47 15.29
C ASP A 102 -7.11 3.98 13.89
N PRO A 103 -8.05 4.00 12.92
CA PRO A 103 -7.74 3.76 11.53
C PRO A 103 -6.84 4.86 10.95
N THR A 104 -6.10 4.51 9.90
CA THR A 104 -5.09 5.37 9.26
C THR A 104 -5.68 6.22 8.13
N ASP A 105 -6.84 6.84 8.37
CA ASP A 105 -7.65 7.45 7.31
C ASP A 105 -7.21 8.85 6.90
N LYS A 106 -6.59 9.59 7.82
CA LYS A 106 -6.13 10.96 7.58
C LYS A 106 -4.74 11.23 8.13
N MET A 107 -4.05 12.20 7.53
CA MET A 107 -2.84 12.81 8.09
C MET A 107 -3.11 14.26 8.48
N TYR A 108 -2.23 14.81 9.33
CA TYR A 108 -2.39 16.15 9.88
C TYR A 108 -1.08 16.93 9.77
N ILE A 109 -1.20 18.20 9.41
CA ILE A 109 -0.09 19.17 9.31
C ILE A 109 -0.36 20.29 10.31
N ILE A 110 0.59 20.58 11.18
CA ILE A 110 0.44 21.59 12.23
C ILE A 110 0.73 22.98 11.65
N SER A 111 -0.31 23.82 11.58
CA SER A 111 -0.19 25.22 11.15
C SER A 111 0.20 26.12 12.33
N LYS A 112 -0.46 25.93 13.48
CA LYS A 112 -0.24 26.70 14.71
C LYS A 112 -0.48 25.81 15.93
N GLY A 113 0.20 26.14 17.03
CA GLY A 113 0.07 25.41 18.29
C GLY A 113 1.08 24.28 18.45
N ILE A 114 0.88 23.49 19.50
CA ILE A 114 1.82 22.48 19.97
C ILE A 114 1.07 21.18 20.32
N VAL A 115 1.60 20.06 19.83
CA VAL A 115 1.12 18.71 20.17
C VAL A 115 2.24 17.86 20.78
N ALA A 116 1.85 16.89 21.60
CA ALA A 116 2.73 15.85 22.12
C ALA A 116 2.41 14.52 21.43
N ARG A 117 3.42 13.88 20.86
CA ARG A 117 3.37 12.54 20.24
C ARG A 117 4.45 11.67 20.86
N MET A 118 4.08 10.57 21.51
CA MET A 118 5.02 9.61 22.13
C MET A 118 6.14 10.28 22.97
N GLY A 119 5.77 11.25 23.82
CA GLY A 119 6.72 11.98 24.67
C GLY A 119 7.58 13.02 23.93
N ARG A 120 7.34 13.27 22.65
CA ARG A 120 8.00 14.34 21.88
C ARG A 120 7.02 15.47 21.57
N VAL A 121 7.51 16.69 21.70
CA VAL A 121 6.74 17.90 21.38
C VAL A 121 6.94 18.26 19.92
N MET A 122 5.86 18.53 19.21
CA MET A 122 5.84 18.92 17.80
C MET A 122 5.07 20.24 17.66
N GLY A 123 5.64 21.18 16.91
CA GLY A 123 5.04 22.49 16.66
C GLY A 123 4.77 22.73 15.18
N LYS A 124 4.61 24.01 14.83
CA LYS A 124 4.37 24.50 13.46
C LYS A 124 5.31 23.87 12.42
N GLY A 125 4.76 23.54 11.26
CA GLY A 125 5.49 23.00 10.11
C GLY A 125 5.80 21.49 10.19
N ARG A 126 5.54 20.85 11.34
CA ARG A 126 5.62 19.39 11.48
C ARG A 126 4.28 18.74 11.15
N PHE A 127 4.33 17.47 10.81
CA PHE A 127 3.15 16.67 10.45
C PHE A 127 3.14 15.33 11.19
N PHE A 128 1.99 14.71 11.31
CA PHE A 128 1.81 13.36 11.85
C PHE A 128 0.71 12.62 11.07
N GLY A 129 0.64 11.29 11.23
CA GLY A 129 -0.23 10.45 10.41
C GLY A 129 0.39 10.07 9.07
N GLU A 130 1.73 9.97 8.99
CA GLU A 130 2.44 9.48 7.80
C GLU A 130 1.96 8.13 7.29
N ASP A 131 1.34 7.34 8.17
CA ASP A 131 0.73 6.05 7.92
C ASP A 131 -0.48 6.10 6.97
N VAL A 132 -0.97 7.30 6.62
CA VAL A 132 -2.07 7.49 5.67
C VAL A 132 -1.79 6.86 4.30
N ILE A 133 -0.51 6.76 3.93
CA ILE A 133 -0.05 6.19 2.65
C ILE A 133 -0.14 4.65 2.62
N LEU A 134 -0.40 4.00 3.75
CA LEU A 134 -0.57 2.55 3.82
C LEU A 134 -1.99 2.18 3.44
N SER A 135 -2.17 1.10 2.68
CA SER A 135 -3.51 0.63 2.28
C SER A 135 -4.35 0.24 3.49
N HIS A 136 -3.74 -0.44 4.48
CA HIS A 136 -4.41 -0.80 5.73
C HIS A 136 -3.44 -0.64 6.89
N GLY A 137 -3.93 -0.10 7.99
CA GLY A 137 -3.12 0.07 9.18
C GLY A 137 -3.91 0.68 10.33
N ILE A 138 -3.50 0.29 11.53
CA ILE A 138 -3.91 0.93 12.78
C ILE A 138 -2.82 1.88 13.25
N ARG A 139 -3.21 2.92 13.96
CA ARG A 139 -2.28 3.86 14.59
C ARG A 139 -1.79 3.27 15.91
N LYS A 140 -0.45 3.26 16.08
CA LYS A 140 0.24 2.68 17.25
C LYS A 140 0.68 3.74 18.27
N TYR A 141 0.17 4.96 18.17
CA TYR A 141 0.57 6.09 19.01
C TYR A 141 -0.62 7.01 19.24
N THR A 142 -0.59 7.74 20.34
CA THR A 142 -1.53 8.82 20.63
C THR A 142 -0.89 10.18 20.33
N VAL A 143 -1.72 11.15 19.94
CA VAL A 143 -1.30 12.55 19.76
C VAL A 143 -2.23 13.43 20.56
N ARG A 144 -1.67 14.15 21.53
CA ARG A 144 -2.41 15.05 22.42
C ARG A 144 -2.02 16.50 22.20
N THR A 145 -2.99 17.39 22.15
CA THR A 145 -2.76 18.85 22.06
C THR A 145 -2.33 19.42 23.40
N LEU A 146 -1.31 20.28 23.41
CA LEU A 146 -0.89 21.01 24.61
C LEU A 146 -1.46 22.43 24.65
N THR A 147 -1.67 23.04 23.48
CA THR A 147 -2.28 24.36 23.32
C THR A 147 -3.46 24.26 22.35
N TYR A 148 -4.10 25.39 22.01
CA TYR A 148 -4.97 25.43 20.83
C TYR A 148 -4.14 25.15 19.58
N VAL A 149 -4.56 24.15 18.81
CA VAL A 149 -3.85 23.67 17.62
C VAL A 149 -4.72 23.87 16.39
N ASP A 150 -4.21 24.65 15.44
CA ASP A 150 -4.73 24.70 14.08
C ASP A 150 -3.96 23.69 13.23
N ALA A 151 -4.69 22.73 12.67
CA ALA A 151 -4.13 21.70 11.81
C ALA A 151 -4.86 21.64 10.47
N TYR A 152 -4.13 21.30 9.43
CA TYR A 152 -4.73 20.87 8.16
C TYR A 152 -4.82 19.35 8.16
N SER A 153 -6.01 18.82 7.91
CA SER A 153 -6.23 17.40 7.68
C SER A 153 -6.30 17.09 6.19
N LEU A 154 -5.67 15.98 5.80
CA LEU A 154 -5.73 15.40 4.46
C LEU A 154 -6.22 13.95 4.58
N SER A 155 -7.35 13.64 3.96
CA SER A 155 -7.88 12.28 3.89
C SER A 155 -7.08 11.43 2.92
N ARG A 156 -7.00 10.12 3.18
CA ARG A 156 -6.46 9.14 2.23
C ARG A 156 -7.24 9.16 0.92
N THR A 157 -8.56 9.20 0.99
CA THR A 157 -9.43 9.23 -0.21
C THR A 157 -9.07 10.41 -1.09
N ASP A 158 -8.82 11.56 -0.47
CA ASP A 158 -8.53 12.81 -1.16
C ASP A 158 -7.11 12.75 -1.76
N LEU A 159 -6.14 12.19 -1.04
CA LEU A 159 -4.79 11.93 -1.54
C LEU A 159 -4.79 10.94 -2.72
N GLU A 160 -5.48 9.82 -2.61
CA GLU A 160 -5.63 8.83 -3.67
C GLU A 160 -6.34 9.42 -4.89
N SER A 161 -7.35 10.26 -4.67
CA SER A 161 -8.02 10.98 -5.76
C SER A 161 -7.02 11.85 -6.53
N VAL A 162 -6.14 12.60 -5.86
CA VAL A 162 -5.15 13.44 -6.55
C VAL A 162 -4.16 12.59 -7.34
N LEU A 163 -3.77 11.42 -6.83
CA LEU A 163 -2.81 10.52 -7.48
C LEU A 163 -3.42 9.71 -8.64
N SER A 164 -4.73 9.40 -8.59
CA SER A 164 -5.40 8.55 -9.60
C SER A 164 -5.60 9.22 -10.95
N HIS A 165 -5.60 10.56 -11.01
CA HIS A 165 -5.74 11.32 -12.27
C HIS A 165 -4.56 11.12 -13.24
N GLY A 166 -3.49 10.40 -12.86
CA GLY A 166 -2.36 10.09 -13.73
C GLY A 166 -1.42 11.28 -14.03
N MET A 167 -1.73 12.46 -13.50
CA MET A 167 -0.97 13.70 -13.73
C MET A 167 0.38 13.75 -13.01
N PHE A 168 0.63 12.85 -12.06
CA PHE A 168 1.79 12.88 -11.16
C PHE A 168 2.53 11.54 -11.06
N PRO A 169 3.10 11.00 -12.15
CA PRO A 169 3.68 9.67 -12.16
C PRO A 169 4.91 9.54 -11.25
N PHE A 170 5.72 10.60 -11.12
CA PHE A 170 6.88 10.59 -10.24
C PHE A 170 6.44 10.53 -8.78
N LYS A 171 5.47 11.37 -8.40
CA LYS A 171 4.91 11.41 -7.03
C LYS A 171 4.25 10.11 -6.65
N THR A 172 3.43 9.52 -7.52
CA THR A 172 2.77 8.24 -7.25
C THR A 172 3.79 7.12 -7.02
N LYS A 173 4.85 7.05 -7.84
CA LYS A 173 5.93 6.07 -7.66
C LYS A 173 6.65 6.27 -6.32
N GLN A 174 6.96 7.52 -5.97
CA GLN A 174 7.66 7.84 -4.73
C GLN A 174 6.83 7.51 -3.48
N ILE A 175 5.54 7.88 -3.48
CA ILE A 175 4.62 7.57 -2.38
C ILE A 175 4.47 6.05 -2.24
N ARG A 176 4.37 5.32 -3.35
CA ARG A 176 4.32 3.84 -3.32
C ARG A 176 5.57 3.24 -2.71
N VAL A 177 6.75 3.72 -3.09
CA VAL A 177 8.03 3.26 -2.49
C VAL A 177 8.07 3.58 -1.00
N ALA A 178 7.70 4.80 -0.60
CA ALA A 178 7.61 5.19 0.81
C ALA A 178 6.64 4.31 1.59
N ALA A 179 5.47 3.98 1.02
CA ALA A 179 4.49 3.09 1.62
C ALA A 179 5.04 1.67 1.80
N SER A 180 5.74 1.11 0.80
CA SER A 180 6.39 -0.20 0.92
C SER A 180 7.44 -0.22 2.03
N PHE A 181 8.31 0.80 2.11
CA PHE A 181 9.31 0.90 3.18
C PHE A 181 8.67 1.07 4.56
N LEU A 182 7.61 1.87 4.67
CA LEU A 182 6.87 2.06 5.92
C LEU A 182 6.16 0.78 6.36
N ALA A 183 5.56 0.04 5.43
CA ALA A 183 4.95 -1.27 5.69
C ALA A 183 5.99 -2.29 6.17
N LEU A 184 7.14 -2.38 5.49
CA LEU A 184 8.24 -3.24 5.87
C LEU A 184 8.77 -2.90 7.27
N LYS A 185 8.96 -1.61 7.56
CA LYS A 185 9.39 -1.14 8.89
C LYS A 185 8.38 -1.55 9.97
N ARG A 186 7.08 -1.39 9.72
CA ARG A 186 6.02 -1.76 10.66
C ARG A 186 5.95 -3.26 10.89
N LEU A 187 6.15 -4.06 9.85
CA LEU A 187 6.23 -5.53 9.91
C LEU A 187 7.45 -5.96 10.75
N LEU A 188 8.62 -5.40 10.47
CA LEU A 188 9.84 -5.71 11.23
C LEU A 188 9.68 -5.35 12.71
N GLN A 189 9.05 -4.21 13.02
CA GLN A 189 8.76 -3.81 14.39
C GLN A 189 7.81 -4.78 15.10
N SER A 190 6.74 -5.25 14.45
CA SER A 190 5.85 -6.24 15.06
C SER A 190 6.57 -7.57 15.30
N LEU A 191 7.39 -8.02 14.34
CA LEU A 191 8.18 -9.24 14.50
C LEU A 191 9.22 -9.11 15.62
N MET A 192 9.88 -7.96 15.74
CA MET A 192 10.83 -7.71 16.83
C MET A 192 10.14 -7.72 18.20
N LEU A 193 8.91 -7.23 18.31
CA LEU A 193 8.14 -7.29 19.55
C LEU A 193 7.76 -8.74 19.88
N GLU A 194 7.28 -9.51 18.91
CA GLU A 194 6.99 -10.94 19.08
C GLU A 194 8.25 -11.72 19.52
N LEU A 195 9.40 -11.47 18.87
CA LEU A 195 10.67 -12.08 19.25
C LEU A 195 11.09 -11.74 20.68
N ARG A 196 10.90 -10.49 21.10
CA ARG A 196 11.22 -10.09 22.48
C ARG A 196 10.38 -10.83 23.50
N LEU A 197 9.09 -11.04 23.19
CA LEU A 197 8.20 -11.84 24.04
C LEU A 197 8.64 -13.30 24.07
N LEU A 198 8.91 -13.89 22.90
CA LEU A 198 9.40 -15.27 22.80
C LEU A 198 10.70 -15.47 23.57
N ARG A 199 11.69 -14.58 23.42
CA ARG A 199 12.96 -14.65 24.17
C ARG A 199 12.73 -14.57 25.69
N ARG A 200 11.73 -13.81 26.13
CA ARG A 200 11.39 -13.70 27.56
C ARG A 200 10.77 -14.99 28.10
N ASP A 201 9.87 -15.62 27.35
CA ASP A 201 9.17 -16.84 27.77
C ASP A 201 10.04 -18.10 27.63
N THR A 202 10.91 -18.15 26.62
CA THR A 202 11.75 -19.31 26.29
C THR A 202 13.16 -19.24 26.89
N ALA A 203 13.46 -18.24 27.72
CA ALA A 203 14.71 -18.14 28.46
C ALA A 203 15.02 -19.39 29.32
N SER A 204 14.00 -20.22 29.62
CA SER A 204 14.13 -21.48 30.35
C SER A 204 14.34 -22.73 29.46
N LYS A 205 14.16 -22.68 28.13
CA LYS A 205 14.05 -23.88 27.25
C LYS A 205 14.97 -23.90 26.02
N GLY A 206 16.04 -23.09 25.99
CA GLY A 206 17.07 -23.21 24.94
C GLY A 206 16.66 -22.65 23.57
N PHE A 207 16.10 -21.44 23.54
CA PHE A 207 15.90 -20.72 22.28
C PHE A 207 17.25 -20.29 21.69
N THR A 208 17.80 -21.13 20.81
CA THR A 208 19.08 -20.91 20.14
C THR A 208 18.95 -19.95 18.95
N SER A 209 20.08 -19.40 18.49
CA SER A 209 20.13 -18.53 17.30
C SER A 209 19.54 -19.20 16.05
N VAL A 210 19.68 -20.53 15.92
CA VAL A 210 19.10 -21.30 14.82
C VAL A 210 17.57 -21.22 14.86
N HIS A 211 16.94 -21.47 16.01
CA HIS A 211 15.49 -21.37 16.16
C HIS A 211 14.96 -19.96 15.87
N GLU A 212 15.72 -18.92 16.25
CA GLU A 212 15.37 -17.54 15.93
C GLU A 212 15.37 -17.28 14.42
N THR A 213 16.42 -17.71 13.71
CA THR A 213 16.51 -17.55 12.25
C THR A 213 15.41 -18.31 11.53
N THR A 214 15.11 -19.55 11.95
CA THR A 214 14.04 -20.37 11.38
C THR A 214 12.67 -19.74 11.61
N TRP A 215 12.42 -19.22 12.82
CA TRP A 215 11.19 -18.51 13.15
C TRP A 215 11.03 -17.23 12.30
N MET A 216 12.07 -16.40 12.19
CA MET A 216 12.03 -15.17 11.38
C MET A 216 11.78 -15.48 9.92
N ARG A 217 12.47 -16.48 9.37
CA ARG A 217 12.31 -16.92 7.98
C ARG A 217 10.87 -17.37 7.73
N ARG A 218 10.30 -18.17 8.63
CA ARG A 218 8.92 -18.64 8.54
C ARG A 218 7.90 -17.50 8.55
N LYS A 219 8.11 -16.48 9.38
CA LYS A 219 7.20 -15.32 9.50
C LYS A 219 7.34 -14.32 8.36
N LEU A 220 8.55 -14.10 7.83
CA LEU A 220 8.80 -13.16 6.73
C LEU A 220 8.51 -13.74 5.35
N LEU A 221 8.89 -14.99 5.12
CA LEU A 221 8.86 -15.64 3.79
C LEU A 221 7.81 -16.75 3.68
N GLY A 222 7.07 -17.02 4.76
CA GLY A 222 6.15 -18.15 4.85
C GLY A 222 6.86 -19.47 5.17
N ASP A 223 6.08 -20.55 5.24
CA ASP A 223 6.61 -21.86 5.61
C ASP A 223 7.44 -22.47 4.45
N PRO A 224 8.74 -22.70 4.65
CA PRO A 224 9.60 -23.26 3.60
C PRO A 224 9.15 -24.66 3.18
N LEU A 225 8.58 -25.46 4.09
CA LEU A 225 8.10 -26.79 3.77
C LEU A 225 6.81 -26.73 2.94
N ALA A 226 5.86 -25.88 3.34
CA ALA A 226 4.62 -25.71 2.59
C ALA A 226 4.88 -25.17 1.17
N THR A 227 5.78 -24.20 1.04
CA THR A 227 6.16 -23.64 -0.28
C THR A 227 6.94 -24.66 -1.12
N HIS A 228 7.81 -25.46 -0.52
CA HIS A 228 8.49 -26.55 -1.20
C HIS A 228 7.49 -27.57 -1.74
N ASN A 229 6.58 -28.06 -0.88
CA ASN A 229 5.54 -29.04 -1.21
C ASN A 229 4.58 -28.51 -2.27
N GLN A 230 4.14 -27.25 -2.17
CA GLN A 230 3.26 -26.65 -3.17
C GLN A 230 3.91 -26.62 -4.55
N VAL A 231 5.18 -26.21 -4.63
CA VAL A 231 5.88 -26.14 -5.92
C VAL A 231 6.20 -27.54 -6.45
N GLN A 232 6.53 -28.52 -5.59
CA GLN A 232 6.68 -29.93 -5.99
C GLN A 232 5.38 -30.48 -6.58
N PHE A 233 4.24 -30.22 -5.92
CA PHE A 233 2.92 -30.59 -6.43
C PHE A 233 2.62 -29.95 -7.80
N GLN A 234 2.90 -28.65 -7.97
CA GLN A 234 2.71 -27.96 -9.25
C GLN A 234 3.61 -28.50 -10.36
N LEU A 235 4.87 -28.86 -10.05
CA LEU A 235 5.79 -29.49 -11.00
C LEU A 235 5.28 -30.86 -11.45
N HIS A 236 4.84 -31.69 -10.51
CA HIS A 236 4.25 -33.00 -10.82
C HIS A 236 3.00 -32.86 -11.70
N LEU A 237 2.09 -31.95 -11.34
CA LEU A 237 0.88 -31.69 -12.14
C LEU A 237 1.21 -31.18 -13.54
N ALA A 238 2.22 -30.33 -13.70
CA ALA A 238 2.68 -29.85 -14.99
C ALA A 238 3.25 -30.99 -15.85
N MET A 239 4.07 -31.86 -15.26
CA MET A 239 4.60 -33.04 -15.94
C MET A 239 3.48 -33.98 -16.37
N GLU A 240 2.49 -34.24 -15.50
CA GLU A 240 1.34 -35.08 -15.82
C GLU A 240 0.55 -34.52 -17.01
N ARG A 241 0.25 -33.21 -17.01
CA ARG A 241 -0.43 -32.53 -18.14
C ARG A 241 0.37 -32.56 -19.44
N LEU A 242 1.69 -32.46 -19.37
CA LEU A 242 2.54 -32.57 -20.56
C LEU A 242 2.57 -34.02 -21.07
N THR A 243 2.59 -35.02 -20.18
CA THR A 243 2.53 -36.43 -20.60
C THR A 243 1.18 -36.80 -21.23
N THR A 244 0.06 -36.26 -20.75
CA THR A 244 -1.24 -36.44 -21.41
C THR A 244 -1.30 -35.73 -22.75
N ALA A 245 -0.70 -34.54 -22.88
CA ALA A 245 -0.57 -33.86 -24.17
C ALA A 245 0.28 -34.65 -25.18
N VAL A 246 1.38 -35.27 -24.73
CA VAL A 246 2.19 -36.17 -25.56
C VAL A 246 1.38 -37.38 -26.04
N LYS A 247 0.58 -38.00 -25.16
CA LYS A 247 -0.33 -39.09 -25.55
C LYS A 247 -1.33 -38.65 -26.62
N HIS A 248 -1.94 -37.48 -26.47
CA HIS A 248 -2.84 -36.92 -27.49
C HIS A 248 -2.13 -36.63 -28.82
N CYS A 249 -0.85 -36.23 -28.79
CA CYS A 249 -0.05 -36.13 -30.03
C CYS A 249 0.18 -37.49 -30.68
N ASP A 250 0.38 -38.54 -29.89
CA ASP A 250 0.55 -39.92 -30.39
C ASP A 250 -0.75 -40.46 -31.00
N ASP A 251 -1.88 -40.32 -30.29
CA ASP A 251 -3.20 -40.69 -30.79
C ASP A 251 -3.51 -39.97 -32.11
N SER A 252 -3.24 -38.65 -32.18
CA SER A 252 -3.44 -37.86 -33.41
C SER A 252 -2.52 -38.26 -34.57
N MET A 253 -1.33 -38.79 -34.29
CA MET A 253 -0.44 -39.32 -35.34
C MET A 253 -0.89 -40.71 -35.81
N GLU A 254 -1.39 -41.55 -34.90
CA GLU A 254 -1.98 -42.85 -35.22
C GLU A 254 -3.25 -42.70 -36.07
N ASP A 255 -4.16 -41.80 -35.69
CA ASP A 255 -5.35 -41.45 -36.47
C ASP A 255 -4.97 -40.93 -37.86
N ALA A 256 -3.95 -40.08 -37.95
CA ALA A 256 -3.44 -39.59 -39.23
C ALA A 256 -2.82 -40.71 -40.08
N ALA A 257 -2.19 -41.71 -39.47
CA ALA A 257 -1.65 -42.87 -40.16
C ALA A 257 -2.76 -43.81 -40.66
N GLN A 258 -3.81 -44.04 -39.87
CA GLN A 258 -4.98 -44.82 -40.26
C GLN A 258 -5.76 -44.13 -41.39
N ALA A 259 -5.94 -42.81 -41.33
CA ALA A 259 -6.57 -42.03 -42.39
C ALA A 259 -5.77 -42.07 -43.72
N ARG A 260 -4.43 -42.16 -43.65
CA ARG A 260 -3.58 -42.33 -44.84
C ARG A 260 -3.78 -43.68 -45.52
N LEU A 261 -3.96 -44.76 -44.74
CA LEU A 261 -4.26 -46.09 -45.29
C LEU A 261 -5.64 -46.11 -45.98
N ALA A 262 -6.61 -45.39 -45.44
CA ALA A 262 -7.95 -45.25 -46.02
C ALA A 262 -8.03 -44.32 -47.24
N ALA A 263 -7.15 -43.32 -47.35
CA ALA A 263 -7.16 -42.29 -48.41
C ALA A 263 -6.33 -42.64 -49.67
N SER A 264 -5.85 -43.88 -49.81
CA SER A 264 -5.03 -44.34 -50.94
C SER A 264 -5.70 -44.27 -52.32
N THR A 265 -6.97 -43.87 -52.40
CA THR A 265 -7.74 -43.80 -53.64
C THR A 265 -7.96 -42.39 -54.25
N ASP A 266 -7.77 -41.27 -53.54
CA ASP A 266 -8.02 -39.93 -54.12
C ASP A 266 -7.13 -38.79 -53.56
N GLY A 267 -6.34 -38.14 -54.44
CA GLY A 267 -5.90 -36.73 -54.30
C GLY A 267 -4.48 -36.44 -53.76
N SER A 268 -3.56 -36.04 -54.64
CA SER A 268 -2.15 -35.69 -54.33
C SER A 268 -1.94 -34.41 -53.51
N ILE A 269 -2.88 -33.47 -53.52
CA ILE A 269 -2.75 -32.17 -52.83
C ILE A 269 -3.06 -32.29 -51.33
N LEU A 270 -4.06 -33.10 -50.95
CA LEU A 270 -4.46 -33.36 -49.56
C LEU A 270 -3.36 -34.10 -48.77
N LEU A 271 -2.61 -34.98 -49.45
CA LEU A 271 -1.48 -35.70 -48.87
C LEU A 271 -0.32 -34.77 -48.44
N SER A 272 -0.04 -33.71 -49.21
CA SER A 272 1.02 -32.75 -48.89
C SER A 272 0.69 -31.89 -47.66
N ALA A 273 -0.57 -31.49 -47.49
CA ALA A 273 -1.05 -30.76 -46.33
C ALA A 273 -1.11 -31.65 -45.08
N ALA A 274 -1.50 -32.93 -45.24
CA ALA A 274 -1.47 -33.92 -44.18
C ALA A 274 -0.03 -34.23 -43.71
N HIS A 275 0.96 -34.23 -44.61
CA HIS A 275 2.38 -34.42 -44.27
C HIS A 275 2.93 -33.24 -43.45
N LYS A 276 2.71 -32.00 -43.91
CA LYS A 276 3.12 -30.80 -43.14
C LYS A 276 2.47 -30.73 -41.76
N ARG A 277 1.23 -31.20 -41.63
CA ARG A 277 0.52 -31.26 -40.34
C ARG A 277 1.11 -32.32 -39.40
N THR A 278 1.49 -33.50 -39.89
CA THR A 278 2.16 -34.50 -39.06
C THR A 278 3.55 -34.09 -38.64
N ASP A 279 4.31 -33.41 -39.50
CA ASP A 279 5.64 -32.91 -39.15
C ASP A 279 5.54 -31.86 -38.04
N SER A 280 4.56 -30.96 -38.12
CA SER A 280 4.26 -29.98 -37.07
C SER A 280 3.86 -30.63 -35.73
N ILE A 281 3.11 -31.74 -35.77
CA ILE A 281 2.73 -32.50 -34.56
C ILE A 281 3.94 -33.23 -33.98
N ALA A 282 4.80 -33.81 -34.82
CA ALA A 282 6.03 -34.48 -34.41
C ALA A 282 7.03 -33.50 -33.77
N THR A 283 7.20 -32.30 -34.35
CA THR A 283 8.03 -31.24 -33.73
C THR A 283 7.43 -30.77 -32.41
N SER A 284 6.10 -30.66 -32.31
CA SER A 284 5.43 -30.29 -31.06
C SER A 284 5.63 -31.35 -29.98
N LYS A 285 5.52 -32.63 -30.33
CA LYS A 285 5.82 -33.76 -29.42
C LYS A 285 7.26 -33.70 -28.90
N GLN A 286 8.23 -33.45 -29.77
CA GLN A 286 9.64 -33.36 -29.38
C GLN A 286 9.88 -32.20 -28.39
N LEU A 287 9.24 -31.04 -28.61
CA LEU A 287 9.31 -29.91 -27.68
C LEU A 287 8.67 -30.22 -26.33
N LEU A 288 7.53 -30.93 -26.30
CA LEU A 288 6.88 -31.36 -25.06
C LEU A 288 7.75 -32.34 -24.26
N LEU A 289 8.38 -33.30 -24.92
CA LEU A 289 9.32 -34.24 -24.29
C LEU A 289 10.56 -33.52 -23.71
N GLN A 290 11.11 -32.55 -24.43
CA GLN A 290 12.19 -31.71 -23.93
C GLN A 290 11.76 -30.90 -22.70
N ALA A 291 10.54 -30.34 -22.71
CA ALA A 291 9.99 -29.61 -21.56
C ALA A 291 9.83 -30.52 -20.32
N ILE A 292 9.34 -31.75 -20.49
CA ILE A 292 9.23 -32.74 -19.40
C ILE A 292 10.62 -33.04 -18.83
N ALA A 293 11.62 -33.30 -19.69
CA ALA A 293 12.98 -33.58 -19.25
C ALA A 293 13.62 -32.41 -18.48
N MET A 294 13.33 -31.17 -18.86
CA MET A 294 13.78 -29.99 -18.11
C MET A 294 13.09 -29.89 -16.75
N LEU A 295 11.77 -30.12 -16.68
CA LEU A 295 11.03 -30.10 -15.42
C LEU A 295 11.47 -31.20 -14.45
N GLN A 296 11.80 -32.40 -14.96
CA GLN A 296 12.38 -33.49 -14.16
C GLN A 296 13.72 -33.07 -13.54
N LYS A 297 14.64 -32.52 -14.34
CA LYS A 297 15.92 -31.99 -13.83
C LYS A 297 15.72 -30.89 -12.79
N LEU A 298 14.72 -30.02 -12.95
CA LEU A 298 14.38 -28.98 -11.97
C LEU A 298 13.79 -29.54 -10.68
N SER A 299 13.08 -30.66 -10.75
CA SER A 299 12.59 -31.37 -9.55
C SER A 299 13.76 -32.03 -8.80
N ASP A 300 14.62 -32.75 -9.51
CA ASP A 300 15.73 -33.53 -8.93
C ASP A 300 16.81 -32.63 -8.29
N THR A 301 17.05 -31.45 -8.87
CA THR A 301 18.04 -30.48 -8.34
C THR A 301 17.54 -29.75 -7.09
N ARG A 302 16.26 -29.86 -6.74
CA ARG A 302 15.67 -29.10 -5.64
C ARG A 302 15.72 -29.88 -4.33
N ALA A 303 16.79 -29.67 -3.57
CA ALA A 303 16.91 -30.25 -2.22
C ALA A 303 15.75 -29.80 -1.30
N PRO A 304 15.21 -30.68 -0.44
CA PRO A 304 14.27 -30.29 0.58
C PRO A 304 14.93 -29.28 1.54
N PRO A 305 14.19 -28.27 2.03
CA PRO A 305 14.75 -27.34 3.01
C PRO A 305 15.14 -28.12 4.27
N LEU A 306 16.31 -27.79 4.84
CA LEU A 306 16.79 -28.39 6.08
C LEU A 306 15.68 -28.34 7.14
N THR A 307 15.18 -29.51 7.53
CA THR A 307 14.27 -29.67 8.66
C THR A 307 15.06 -29.36 9.92
N ALA A 308 14.65 -28.33 10.64
CA ALA A 308 15.12 -28.07 12.00
C ALA A 308 14.56 -29.14 12.95
#